data_AF-A0A7C7EZB4-F1
#
_entry.id   AF-A0A7C7EZB4-F1
#
_cell.length_a   1.000
_cell.length_b   1.000
_cell.length_c   1.000
_cell.angle_alpha   90.00
_cell.angle_beta   90.00
_cell.angle_gamma   90.00
#
_symmetry.space_group_name_H-M   'P 1'
#
loop_
_entity.id
_entity.type
_entity.pdbx_description
1 polymer ?
#
loop_
_entity_poly.entity_id
_entity_poly.type
_entity_poly.pdbx_seq_one_letter_code
_entity_poly.pdbx_strand_id
1 'polypeptide(L)'
;MWKSRKKGSDGDLKRTLLYSIFTVIVAFFLTVVIVLAWFMVSEKTEPVVITTGALRARCNLYYGLDSDFDGELDDGTYAEITTAGIEFTNVIPGQIYTYRLVVRNMGTVDGILSISINDIIATAAGMYEGFSVSFTDPETKDLAFVNGDLELFTELFLAEGDTYEFNFLIKINETISAEFRYESLTITNFIVRLDQTY
;
A
#
# COMPACT_ATOMS: atom_id res chain seq x y z
N MET A 1 53.50 81.31 -38.42
CA MET A 1 54.61 80.34 -38.59
C MET A 1 54.27 79.07 -37.82
N TRP A 2 54.46 77.94 -38.49
CA TRP A 2 54.03 76.57 -38.22
C TRP A 2 54.66 75.90 -36.97
N LYS A 3 53.91 75.05 -36.25
CA LYS A 3 54.36 73.86 -35.48
C LYS A 3 53.11 73.06 -35.06
N SER A 4 52.60 72.09 -35.82
CA SER A 4 53.11 70.76 -36.18
C SER A 4 53.17 69.75 -35.02
N ARG A 5 52.37 68.69 -35.21
CA ARG A 5 52.42 67.30 -34.69
C ARG A 5 51.86 67.01 -33.29
N LYS A 6 50.55 66.67 -33.26
CA LYS A 6 50.01 65.68 -32.30
C LYS A 6 50.54 64.29 -32.68
N LYS A 7 51.50 63.78 -31.92
CA LYS A 7 52.02 62.42 -31.99
C LYS A 7 51.40 61.67 -30.80
N GLY A 8 50.30 60.94 -31.04
CA GLY A 8 49.57 60.27 -29.96
C GLY A 8 48.27 59.61 -30.43
N SER A 9 48.34 58.78 -31.47
CA SER A 9 47.15 58.08 -32.00
C SER A 9 47.38 56.59 -32.24
N ASP A 10 48.63 56.12 -32.28
CA ASP A 10 48.93 54.75 -32.71
C ASP A 10 48.93 53.75 -31.53
N GLY A 11 49.26 54.22 -30.31
CA GLY A 11 49.25 53.41 -29.09
C GLY A 11 47.83 53.06 -28.60
N ASP A 12 46.91 54.02 -28.67
CA ASP A 12 45.51 53.82 -28.27
C ASP A 12 44.73 52.97 -29.27
N LEU A 13 45.05 53.09 -30.57
CA LEU A 13 44.46 52.25 -31.61
C LEU A 13 44.88 50.78 -31.43
N LYS A 14 46.16 50.54 -31.12
CA LYS A 14 46.68 49.19 -30.83
C LYS A 14 46.05 48.57 -29.59
N ARG A 15 45.87 49.35 -28.52
CA ARG A 15 45.18 48.89 -27.29
C ARG A 15 43.71 48.58 -27.55
N THR A 16 43.01 49.46 -28.27
CA THR A 16 41.60 49.27 -28.63
C THR A 16 41.41 48.03 -29.51
N LEU A 17 42.30 47.83 -30.49
CA LEU A 17 42.30 46.65 -31.35
C LEU A 17 42.55 45.36 -30.55
N LEU A 18 43.51 45.39 -29.62
CA LEU A 18 43.82 44.25 -28.75
C LEU A 18 42.67 43.89 -27.80
N TYR A 19 42.00 44.89 -27.22
CA TYR A 19 40.77 44.67 -26.42
C TYR A 19 39.63 44.12 -27.27
N SER A 20 39.42 44.63 -28.49
CA SER A 20 38.35 44.14 -29.36
C SER A 20 38.55 42.67 -29.77
N ILE A 21 39.78 42.27 -30.10
CA ILE A 21 40.12 40.87 -30.38
C ILE A 21 39.89 40.00 -29.14
N PHE A 22 40.31 40.47 -27.97
CA PHE A 22 40.10 39.73 -26.72
C PHE A 22 38.61 39.54 -26.41
N THR A 23 37.78 40.57 -26.59
CA THR A 23 36.32 40.49 -26.39
C THR A 23 35.67 39.49 -27.36
N VAL A 24 36.10 39.45 -28.62
CA VAL A 24 35.60 38.46 -29.60
C VAL A 24 35.94 37.04 -29.17
N ILE A 25 37.17 36.81 -28.71
CA ILE A 25 37.60 35.49 -28.22
C ILE A 25 36.75 35.07 -27.01
N VAL A 26 36.56 35.96 -26.03
CA VAL A 26 35.73 35.68 -24.84
C VAL A 26 34.28 35.38 -25.23
N ALA A 27 33.70 36.16 -26.14
CA ALA A 27 32.33 35.94 -26.61
C ALA A 27 32.17 34.59 -27.32
N PHE A 28 33.17 34.16 -28.09
CA PHE A 28 33.19 32.85 -28.72
C PHE A 28 33.20 31.72 -27.68
N PHE A 29 34.09 31.78 -26.68
CA PHE A 29 34.12 30.79 -25.60
C PHE A 29 32.81 30.74 -24.81
N LEU A 30 32.22 31.90 -24.52
CA LEU A 30 30.96 31.98 -23.79
C LEU A 30 29.81 31.33 -24.59
N THR A 31 29.79 31.52 -25.91
CA THR A 31 28.82 30.87 -26.80
C THR A 31 28.98 29.35 -26.78
N VAL A 32 30.22 28.84 -26.85
CA VAL A 32 30.50 27.40 -26.77
C VAL A 32 30.01 26.82 -25.44
N VAL A 33 30.25 27.51 -24.31
CA VAL A 33 29.78 27.07 -22.99
C VAL A 33 28.26 27.07 -22.91
N ILE A 34 27.57 28.08 -23.46
CA ILE A 34 26.11 28.11 -23.50
C ILE A 34 25.56 26.92 -24.30
N VAL A 35 26.14 26.64 -25.46
CA VAL A 35 25.71 25.51 -26.31
C VAL A 35 25.93 24.17 -25.58
N LEU A 36 27.10 23.98 -24.95
CA LEU A 36 27.38 22.77 -24.17
C LEU A 36 26.44 22.62 -22.96
N ALA A 37 26.13 23.72 -22.27
CA ALA A 37 25.18 23.72 -21.17
C ALA A 37 23.76 23.36 -21.64
N TRP A 38 23.33 23.90 -22.80
CA TRP A 38 22.06 23.50 -23.42
C TRP A 38 22.03 22.00 -23.68
N PHE A 39 23.06 21.44 -24.31
CA PHE A 39 23.12 20.00 -24.62
C PHE A 39 23.05 19.15 -23.34
N MET A 40 23.84 19.47 -22.31
CA MET A 40 23.80 18.73 -21.04
C MET A 40 22.44 18.81 -20.33
N VAL A 41 21.72 19.93 -20.46
CA VAL A 41 20.37 20.05 -19.89
C VAL A 41 19.35 19.28 -20.74
N SER A 42 19.51 19.25 -22.06
CA SER A 42 18.59 18.57 -22.98
C SER A 42 18.74 17.05 -22.95
N GLU A 43 19.92 16.53 -22.60
CA GLU A 43 20.16 15.09 -22.44
C GLU A 43 19.52 14.49 -21.17
N LYS A 44 18.97 15.32 -20.28
CA LYS A 44 18.09 14.85 -19.20
C LYS A 44 16.72 14.50 -19.80
N THR A 45 16.69 13.43 -20.58
CA THR A 45 15.45 12.78 -20.97
C THR A 45 14.77 12.31 -19.69
N GLU A 46 13.54 12.75 -19.47
CA GLU A 46 12.71 12.18 -18.42
C GLU A 46 12.59 10.67 -18.69
N PRO A 47 12.74 9.81 -17.67
CA PRO A 47 12.60 8.38 -17.86
C PRO A 47 11.22 8.11 -18.45
N VAL A 48 11.18 7.41 -19.58
CA VAL A 48 9.92 6.88 -20.12
C VAL A 48 9.50 5.74 -19.20
N VAL A 49 8.62 6.03 -18.25
CA VAL A 49 8.00 5.01 -17.41
C VAL A 49 6.93 4.32 -18.24
N ILE A 50 7.24 3.12 -18.73
CA ILE A 50 6.25 2.25 -19.38
C ILE A 50 5.61 1.41 -18.28
N THR A 51 4.40 1.78 -17.86
CA THR A 51 3.60 0.95 -16.94
C THR A 51 2.97 -0.19 -17.74
N THR A 52 3.49 -1.40 -17.58
CA THR A 52 2.99 -2.61 -18.26
C THR A 52 1.78 -3.24 -17.57
N GLY A 53 1.41 -2.73 -16.40
CA GLY A 53 0.27 -3.16 -15.61
C GLY A 53 0.32 -2.55 -14.21
N ALA A 54 -0.82 -2.43 -13.54
CA ALA A 54 -0.90 -2.00 -12.15
C ALA A 54 -1.73 -3.00 -11.35
N LEU A 55 -1.28 -3.36 -10.15
CA LEU A 55 -2.03 -4.20 -9.22
C LEU A 55 -2.52 -3.32 -8.08
N ARG A 56 -3.83 -3.34 -7.83
CA ARG A 56 -4.44 -2.52 -6.77
C ARG A 56 -5.64 -3.27 -6.20
N ALA A 57 -5.60 -3.60 -4.92
CA ALA A 57 -6.76 -4.17 -4.24
C ALA A 57 -7.50 -3.10 -3.43
N ARG A 58 -8.83 -3.20 -3.39
CA ARG A 58 -9.67 -2.52 -2.41
C ARG A 58 -10.30 -3.58 -1.52
N CYS A 59 -10.27 -3.35 -0.21
CA CYS A 59 -10.80 -4.27 0.77
C CYS A 59 -11.75 -3.55 1.73
N ASN A 60 -12.90 -4.15 1.98
CA ASN A 60 -13.89 -3.69 2.94
C ASN A 60 -14.27 -4.88 3.84
N LEU A 61 -14.26 -4.66 5.16
CA LEU A 61 -14.63 -5.65 6.16
C LEU A 61 -16.02 -5.33 6.71
N TYR A 62 -16.83 -6.35 6.89
CA TYR A 62 -18.18 -6.24 7.41
C TYR A 62 -18.43 -7.25 8.52
N TYR A 63 -19.24 -6.86 9.50
CA TYR A 63 -19.80 -7.75 10.50
C TYR A 63 -21.28 -8.03 10.18
N GLY A 64 -21.70 -9.27 10.38
CA GLY A 64 -23.08 -9.69 10.25
C GLY A 64 -23.93 -9.21 11.42
N LEU A 65 -25.14 -8.75 11.15
CA LEU A 65 -26.13 -8.47 12.19
C LEU A 65 -26.85 -9.78 12.53
N ASP A 66 -26.51 -10.33 13.69
CA ASP A 66 -27.04 -11.56 14.26
C ASP A 66 -27.27 -11.29 15.76
N SER A 67 -28.53 -11.33 16.18
CA SER A 67 -28.95 -10.96 17.53
C SER A 67 -28.79 -12.08 18.56
N ASP A 68 -28.82 -13.34 18.12
CA ASP A 68 -28.73 -14.52 18.99
C ASP A 68 -27.39 -15.27 18.86
N PHE A 69 -26.55 -14.85 17.91
CA PHE A 69 -25.18 -15.34 17.69
C PHE A 69 -25.15 -16.83 17.33
N ASP A 70 -26.16 -17.32 16.59
CA ASP A 70 -26.22 -18.70 16.12
C ASP A 70 -25.43 -18.93 14.81
N GLY A 71 -24.91 -17.85 14.21
CA GLY A 71 -24.16 -17.88 12.96
C GLY A 71 -25.01 -17.74 11.71
N GLU A 72 -26.34 -17.66 11.86
CA GLU A 72 -27.29 -17.27 10.82
C GLU A 72 -27.67 -15.79 10.99
N LEU A 73 -27.76 -15.07 9.87
CA LEU A 73 -28.09 -13.65 9.93
C LEU A 73 -29.59 -13.46 9.99
N ASP A 74 -30.07 -12.67 10.96
CA ASP A 74 -31.50 -12.36 11.15
C ASP A 74 -32.17 -11.89 9.84
N ASP A 75 -31.57 -10.87 9.21
CA ASP A 75 -32.09 -10.21 8.00
C ASP A 75 -31.12 -10.34 6.79
N GLY A 76 -30.06 -11.15 6.91
CA GLY A 76 -29.01 -11.24 5.89
C GLY A 76 -28.15 -9.97 5.75
N THR A 77 -28.27 -9.04 6.69
CA THR A 77 -27.64 -7.73 6.63
C THR A 77 -26.25 -7.71 7.24
N TYR A 78 -25.38 -6.93 6.62
CA TYR A 78 -24.01 -6.68 7.07
C TYR A 78 -23.81 -5.18 7.31
N ALA A 79 -22.99 -4.86 8.30
CA ALA A 79 -22.57 -3.49 8.58
C ALA A 79 -21.04 -3.38 8.44
N GLU A 80 -20.58 -2.31 7.80
CA GLU A 80 -19.16 -2.11 7.51
C GLU A 80 -18.38 -1.75 8.78
N ILE A 81 -17.28 -2.46 9.02
CA ILE A 81 -16.33 -2.16 10.08
C ILE A 81 -15.37 -1.09 9.56
N THR A 82 -15.48 0.12 10.11
CA THR A 82 -14.63 1.27 9.75
C THR A 82 -13.54 1.56 10.79
N THR A 83 -13.64 0.94 11.97
CA THR A 83 -12.67 1.06 13.06
C THR A 83 -11.62 -0.04 12.94
N ALA A 84 -10.37 0.29 13.28
CA ALA A 84 -9.30 -0.70 13.34
C ALA A 84 -9.48 -1.61 14.58
N GLY A 85 -9.23 -2.90 14.38
CA GLY A 85 -9.30 -3.91 15.42
C GLY A 85 -10.71 -4.46 15.69
N ILE A 86 -10.77 -5.72 16.07
CA ILE A 86 -11.97 -6.39 16.58
C ILE A 86 -11.65 -6.89 17.98
N GLU A 87 -12.39 -6.41 18.97
CA GLU A 87 -12.21 -6.79 20.37
C GLU A 87 -13.37 -7.68 20.82
N PHE A 88 -13.04 -8.84 21.38
CA PHE A 88 -13.97 -9.77 21.99
C PHE A 88 -13.82 -9.70 23.51
N THR A 89 -14.87 -9.26 24.19
CA THR A 89 -14.97 -9.20 25.66
C THR A 89 -16.30 -9.77 26.12
N ASN A 90 -16.35 -10.29 27.35
CA ASN A 90 -17.57 -10.87 27.95
C ASN A 90 -18.27 -11.92 27.05
N VAL A 91 -17.47 -12.68 26.30
CA VAL A 91 -17.97 -13.67 25.36
C VAL A 91 -18.58 -14.87 26.07
N ILE A 92 -19.59 -15.48 25.45
CA ILE A 92 -20.30 -16.66 25.96
C ILE A 92 -19.98 -17.86 25.05
N PRO A 93 -19.67 -19.04 25.62
CA PRO A 93 -19.50 -20.26 24.85
C PRO A 93 -20.70 -20.56 23.96
N GLY A 94 -20.43 -21.00 22.74
CA GLY A 94 -21.44 -21.29 21.73
C GLY A 94 -21.82 -20.10 20.86
N GLN A 95 -21.39 -18.88 21.18
CA GLN A 95 -21.59 -17.73 20.30
C GLN A 95 -20.76 -17.87 19.02
N ILE A 96 -21.38 -17.48 17.91
CA ILE A 96 -20.79 -17.46 16.57
C ILE A 96 -20.93 -16.04 16.03
N TYR A 97 -19.82 -15.45 15.60
CA TYR A 97 -19.78 -14.14 14.98
C TYR A 97 -19.54 -14.29 13.49
N THR A 98 -20.44 -13.74 12.68
CA THR A 98 -20.37 -13.82 11.22
C THR A 98 -19.68 -12.58 10.63
N TYR A 99 -18.72 -12.81 9.74
CA TYR A 99 -17.97 -11.74 9.07
C TYR A 99 -17.92 -11.95 7.55
N ARG A 100 -17.78 -10.84 6.83
CA ARG A 100 -17.55 -10.83 5.39
C ARG A 100 -16.43 -9.87 5.04
N LEU A 101 -15.46 -10.33 4.28
CA LEU A 101 -14.42 -9.51 3.66
C LEU A 101 -14.65 -9.44 2.16
N VAL A 102 -14.82 -8.24 1.62
CA VAL A 102 -15.00 -8.02 0.19
C VAL A 102 -13.72 -7.45 -0.38
N VAL A 103 -13.06 -8.20 -1.25
CA VAL A 103 -11.81 -7.81 -1.90
C VAL A 103 -12.05 -7.63 -3.40
N ARG A 104 -11.72 -6.45 -3.92
CA ARG A 104 -11.84 -6.14 -5.35
C ARG A 104 -10.49 -5.83 -5.96
N ASN A 105 -10.16 -6.51 -7.06
CA ASN A 105 -9.03 -6.16 -7.89
C ASN A 105 -9.38 -4.94 -8.77
N MET A 106 -8.85 -3.78 -8.40
CA MET A 106 -8.92 -2.53 -9.15
C MET A 106 -7.68 -2.30 -10.04
N GLY A 107 -6.81 -3.30 -10.17
CA GLY A 107 -5.67 -3.28 -11.06
C GLY A 107 -6.08 -3.41 -12.54
N THR A 108 -5.07 -3.51 -13.39
CA THR A 108 -5.17 -3.81 -14.83
C THR A 108 -4.53 -5.15 -15.19
N VAL A 109 -4.26 -5.98 -14.18
CA VAL A 109 -3.65 -7.31 -14.31
C VAL A 109 -4.26 -8.24 -13.28
N ASP A 110 -4.28 -9.52 -13.60
CA ASP A 110 -4.71 -10.58 -12.69
C ASP A 110 -3.73 -10.71 -11.51
N GLY A 111 -4.24 -11.24 -10.39
CA GLY A 111 -3.42 -11.47 -9.22
C GLY A 111 -3.83 -12.71 -8.41
N ILE A 112 -2.97 -13.06 -7.46
CA ILE A 112 -3.17 -14.09 -6.46
C ILE A 112 -3.48 -13.43 -5.12
N LEU A 113 -4.66 -13.70 -4.58
CA LEU A 113 -5.16 -13.22 -3.30
C LEU A 113 -4.74 -14.17 -2.17
N SER A 114 -4.20 -13.58 -1.11
CA SER A 114 -3.95 -14.24 0.17
C SER A 114 -4.51 -13.40 1.31
N ILE A 115 -5.12 -14.06 2.30
CA ILE A 115 -5.69 -13.40 3.48
C ILE A 115 -5.12 -14.04 4.75
N SER A 116 -4.59 -13.20 5.63
CA SER A 116 -4.17 -13.58 6.98
C SER A 116 -4.72 -12.62 8.02
N ILE A 117 -4.82 -13.12 9.25
CA ILE A 117 -5.04 -12.32 10.45
C ILE A 117 -3.69 -12.14 11.11
N ASN A 118 -3.34 -10.91 11.43
CA ASN A 118 -2.09 -10.60 12.13
C ASN A 118 -2.38 -10.03 13.51
N ASP A 119 -1.43 -10.27 14.40
CA ASP A 119 -1.44 -9.76 15.78
C ASP A 119 -2.75 -10.09 16.51
N ILE A 120 -3.06 -11.39 16.62
CA ILE A 120 -4.07 -11.89 17.53
C ILE A 120 -3.48 -11.84 18.94
N ILE A 121 -4.03 -10.96 19.78
CA ILE A 121 -3.54 -10.70 21.12
C ILE A 121 -4.65 -11.03 22.11
N ALA A 122 -4.38 -11.94 23.03
CA ALA A 122 -5.25 -12.23 24.15
C ALA A 122 -4.57 -11.97 25.49
N THR A 123 -5.37 -11.58 26.47
CA THR A 123 -4.89 -11.32 27.84
C THR A 123 -4.57 -12.61 28.61
N ALA A 124 -5.21 -13.72 28.25
CA ALA A 124 -4.95 -15.04 28.79
C ALA A 124 -4.79 -16.11 27.69
N ALA A 125 -3.91 -17.09 27.90
CA ALA A 125 -3.63 -18.13 26.90
C ALA A 125 -4.86 -18.97 26.52
N GLY A 126 -5.75 -19.24 27.49
CA GLY A 126 -6.98 -20.02 27.24
C GLY A 126 -7.96 -19.32 26.30
N MET A 127 -7.83 -18.01 26.08
CA MET A 127 -8.63 -17.30 25.08
C MET A 127 -8.28 -17.73 23.65
N TYR A 128 -7.03 -18.11 23.36
CA TYR A 128 -6.69 -18.61 22.02
C TYR A 128 -7.34 -19.96 21.74
N GLU A 129 -7.31 -20.86 22.73
CA GLU A 129 -7.92 -22.19 22.65
C GLU A 129 -9.46 -22.13 22.56
N GLY A 130 -10.05 -21.06 23.11
CA GLY A 130 -11.48 -20.81 23.12
C GLY A 130 -12.08 -20.35 21.79
N PHE A 131 -11.25 -19.91 20.84
CA PHE A 131 -11.69 -19.28 19.59
C PHE A 131 -11.20 -20.07 18.38
N SER A 132 -12.08 -20.20 17.38
CA SER A 132 -11.69 -20.69 16.06
C SER A 132 -12.31 -19.84 14.94
N VAL A 133 -11.66 -19.84 13.78
CA VAL A 133 -12.21 -19.31 12.54
C VAL A 133 -12.57 -20.46 11.61
N SER A 134 -13.79 -20.44 11.09
CA SER A 134 -14.25 -21.40 10.10
C SER A 134 -14.79 -20.72 8.85
N PHE A 135 -14.52 -21.29 7.69
CA PHE A 135 -14.99 -20.82 6.40
C PHE A 135 -15.10 -22.00 5.43
N THR A 136 -15.90 -21.84 4.37
CA THR A 136 -16.16 -22.91 3.38
C THR A 136 -15.56 -22.63 2.00
N ASP A 137 -15.16 -21.39 1.74
CA ASP A 137 -14.64 -20.87 0.47
C ASP A 137 -13.39 -20.03 0.76
N PRO A 138 -12.24 -20.24 0.09
CA PRO A 138 -12.02 -21.08 -1.10
C PRO A 138 -11.99 -22.59 -0.85
N GLU A 139 -11.87 -22.98 0.42
CA GLU A 139 -11.87 -24.37 0.87
C GLU A 139 -12.45 -24.44 2.28
N THR A 140 -13.01 -25.60 2.64
CA THR A 140 -13.58 -25.77 3.98
C THR A 140 -12.48 -25.99 5.00
N LYS A 141 -12.33 -25.03 5.93
CA LYS A 141 -11.34 -25.05 7.01
C LYS A 141 -11.96 -24.60 8.32
N ASP A 142 -11.43 -25.14 9.41
CA ASP A 142 -11.66 -24.70 10.78
C ASP A 142 -10.29 -24.59 11.46
N LEU A 143 -9.93 -23.38 11.88
CA LEU A 143 -8.60 -23.00 12.34
C LEU A 143 -8.70 -22.43 13.75
N ALA A 144 -8.01 -23.04 14.70
CA ALA A 144 -7.90 -22.51 16.05
C ALA A 144 -7.03 -21.25 16.08
N PHE A 145 -7.34 -20.32 16.98
CA PHE A 145 -6.52 -19.13 17.17
C PHE A 145 -5.21 -19.51 17.86
N VAL A 146 -4.16 -18.79 17.48
CA VAL A 146 -2.82 -18.92 18.06
C VAL A 146 -2.31 -17.52 18.38
N ASN A 147 -1.36 -17.43 19.31
CA ASN A 147 -0.68 -16.17 19.58
C ASN A 147 0.15 -15.77 18.34
N GLY A 148 -0.19 -14.62 17.75
CA GLY A 148 0.48 -14.08 16.57
C GLY A 148 -0.39 -14.15 15.31
N ASP A 149 0.20 -14.62 14.22
CA ASP A 149 -0.40 -14.58 12.89
C ASP A 149 -1.14 -15.88 12.57
N LEU A 150 -2.29 -15.76 11.91
CA LEU A 150 -3.09 -16.87 11.41
C LEU A 150 -3.35 -16.70 9.91
N GLU A 151 -2.77 -17.58 9.10
CA GLU A 151 -3.07 -17.65 7.68
C GLU A 151 -4.44 -18.31 7.46
N LEU A 152 -5.36 -17.62 6.77
CA LEU A 152 -6.67 -18.19 6.44
C LEU A 152 -6.55 -19.02 5.17
N PHE A 153 -6.18 -18.37 4.08
CA PHE A 153 -5.89 -19.03 2.82
C PHE A 153 -4.88 -18.24 2.00
N THR A 154 -4.28 -18.94 1.03
CA THR A 154 -3.31 -18.42 0.07
C THR A 154 -3.69 -18.89 -1.32
N GLU A 155 -3.08 -18.26 -2.33
CA GLU A 155 -3.13 -18.76 -3.72
C GLU A 155 -4.50 -18.71 -4.43
N LEU A 156 -5.43 -17.85 -4.00
CA LEU A 156 -6.69 -17.68 -4.71
C LEU A 156 -6.52 -16.76 -5.93
N PHE A 157 -6.81 -17.27 -7.13
CA PHE A 157 -6.79 -16.44 -8.34
C PHE A 157 -7.91 -15.38 -8.32
N LEU A 158 -7.57 -14.13 -8.58
CA LEU A 158 -8.48 -13.00 -8.69
C LEU A 158 -8.17 -12.18 -9.94
N ALA A 159 -9.03 -12.28 -10.95
CA ALA A 159 -8.85 -11.61 -12.23
C ALA A 159 -8.95 -10.07 -12.12
N GLU A 160 -8.48 -9.38 -13.15
CA GLU A 160 -8.67 -7.93 -13.29
C GLU A 160 -10.16 -7.54 -13.18
N GLY A 161 -10.45 -6.56 -12.33
CA GLY A 161 -11.81 -6.01 -12.17
C GLY A 161 -12.74 -6.83 -11.29
N ASP A 162 -12.39 -8.09 -11.03
CA ASP A 162 -13.20 -9.04 -10.26
C ASP A 162 -13.22 -8.72 -8.76
N THR A 163 -14.27 -9.24 -8.12
CA THR A 163 -14.52 -9.10 -6.68
C THR A 163 -14.70 -10.48 -6.07
N TYR A 164 -14.00 -10.72 -4.97
CA TYR A 164 -14.14 -11.91 -4.16
C TYR A 164 -14.76 -11.56 -2.81
N GLU A 165 -15.76 -12.35 -2.39
CA GLU A 165 -16.41 -12.22 -1.09
C GLU A 165 -16.02 -13.40 -0.21
N PHE A 166 -15.16 -13.13 0.76
CA PHE A 166 -14.74 -14.12 1.76
C PHE A 166 -15.66 -14.06 2.98
N ASN A 167 -16.46 -15.10 3.18
CA ASN A 167 -17.33 -15.24 4.36
C ASN A 167 -16.70 -16.20 5.36
N PHE A 168 -16.60 -15.78 6.62
CA PHE A 168 -16.02 -16.58 7.68
C PHE A 168 -16.75 -16.35 9.01
N LEU A 169 -16.68 -17.35 9.87
CA LEU A 169 -17.31 -17.37 11.19
C LEU A 169 -16.21 -17.44 12.25
N ILE A 170 -16.31 -16.62 13.28
CA ILE A 170 -15.53 -16.76 14.52
C ILE A 170 -16.40 -17.47 15.55
N LYS A 171 -15.99 -18.67 15.96
CA LYS A 171 -16.74 -19.53 16.89
C LYS A 171 -16.06 -19.55 18.24
N ILE A 172 -16.88 -19.52 19.29
CA ILE A 172 -16.41 -19.67 20.67
C ILE A 172 -16.83 -21.03 21.21
N ASN A 173 -15.86 -21.79 21.70
CA ASN A 173 -16.09 -23.12 22.24
C ASN A 173 -16.18 -23.14 23.79
N GLU A 174 -16.43 -24.32 24.35
CA GLU A 174 -16.62 -24.54 25.79
C GLU A 174 -15.36 -24.33 26.65
N THR A 175 -14.19 -24.12 26.04
CA THR A 175 -12.95 -23.76 26.76
C THR A 175 -13.07 -22.39 27.42
N ILE A 176 -13.81 -21.47 26.78
CA ILE A 176 -14.19 -20.22 27.43
C ILE A 176 -15.16 -20.55 28.56
N SER A 177 -14.85 -20.10 29.76
CA SER A 177 -15.66 -20.36 30.96
C SER A 177 -15.79 -19.08 31.77
N ALA A 178 -16.49 -19.15 32.90
CA ALA A 178 -16.64 -18.01 33.80
C ALA A 178 -15.30 -17.46 34.31
N GLU A 179 -14.21 -18.24 34.26
CA GLU A 179 -12.86 -17.82 34.64
C GLU A 179 -12.29 -16.75 33.69
N PHE A 180 -12.73 -16.74 32.43
CA PHE A 180 -12.26 -15.80 31.41
C PHE A 180 -13.17 -14.57 31.24
N ARG A 181 -14.12 -14.34 32.17
CA ARG A 181 -15.12 -13.26 32.05
C ARG A 181 -14.52 -11.86 31.81
N TYR A 182 -13.35 -11.59 32.39
CA TYR A 182 -12.67 -10.30 32.28
C TYR A 182 -11.49 -10.32 31.30
N GLU A 183 -11.29 -11.43 30.61
CA GLU A 183 -10.25 -11.58 29.62
C GLU A 183 -10.78 -11.14 28.26
N SER A 184 -9.87 -10.69 27.41
CA SER A 184 -10.18 -10.16 26.08
C SER A 184 -9.31 -10.83 25.02
N LEU A 185 -9.87 -10.99 23.82
CA LEU A 185 -9.13 -11.33 22.63
C LEU A 185 -9.31 -10.21 21.60
N THR A 186 -8.21 -9.68 21.08
CA THR A 186 -8.20 -8.62 20.08
C THR A 186 -7.55 -9.11 18.81
N ILE A 187 -8.24 -8.97 17.68
CA ILE A 187 -7.66 -9.08 16.35
C ILE A 187 -7.29 -7.69 15.91
N THR A 188 -6.01 -7.41 15.69
CA THR A 188 -5.56 -6.05 15.38
C THR A 188 -5.79 -5.71 13.91
N ASN A 189 -5.45 -6.62 13.00
CA ASN A 189 -5.48 -6.35 11.56
C ASN A 189 -5.70 -7.61 10.73
N PHE A 190 -6.45 -7.43 9.64
CA PHE A 190 -6.50 -8.37 8.53
C PHE A 190 -5.52 -7.90 7.46
N ILE A 191 -4.65 -8.79 7.00
CA ILE A 191 -3.74 -8.54 5.91
C ILE A 191 -4.31 -9.18 4.65
N VAL A 192 -4.55 -8.35 3.65
CA VAL A 192 -4.97 -8.77 2.32
C VAL A 192 -3.83 -8.49 1.35
N ARG A 193 -3.26 -9.55 0.79
CA ARG A 193 -2.19 -9.46 -0.21
C ARG A 193 -2.73 -9.88 -1.55
N LEU A 194 -2.46 -9.07 -2.56
CA LEU A 194 -2.71 -9.40 -3.96
C LEU A 194 -1.36 -9.32 -4.66
N ASP A 195 -0.87 -10.45 -5.14
CA ASP A 195 0.43 -10.60 -5.80
C ASP A 195 0.24 -10.86 -7.29
N GLN A 196 1.11 -10.32 -8.15
CA GLN A 196 0.97 -10.47 -9.60
C GLN A 196 1.28 -11.90 -10.05
N THR A 197 0.44 -12.47 -10.91
CA THR A 197 0.72 -13.74 -11.61
C THR A 197 1.66 -13.50 -12.79
N TYR A 198 2.74 -14.29 -12.87
CA TYR A 198 3.71 -14.27 -13.98
C TYR A 198 3.22 -15.02 -15.22
#